data_AF-A0A6J4SYG3-F1
#
_entry.id   AF-A0A6J4SYG3-F1
#
_cell.length_a   1.000
_cell.length_b   1.000
_cell.length_c   1.000
_cell.angle_alpha   90.00
_cell.angle_beta   90.00
_cell.angle_gamma   90.00
#
_symmetry.space_group_name_H-M   'P 1'
#
loop_
_entity.id
_entity.type
_entity.pdbx_description
1 polymer ?
#
loop_
_entity_poly.entity_id
_entity_poly.type
_entity_poly.pdbx_seq_one_letter_code
_entity_poly.pdbx_strand_id
1 'polypeptide(L)'
;MASPAVASPAVPIRRLSFEDVLAMFRAEILDEHERVELIEGVLYAMNPIGVGHEDATRWLVRYFAREAGLEVKVEHTFLTGVLQPLLDAPPLALGALFGRS
;
A
#
# COMPACT_ATOMS: atom_id res chain seq x y z
N MET A 1 -22.95 -25.46 38.32
CA MET A 1 -22.92 -26.28 37.10
C MET A 1 -22.14 -25.51 36.04
N ALA A 2 -21.01 -26.04 35.58
CA ALA A 2 -20.18 -25.39 34.56
C ALA A 2 -20.76 -25.66 33.16
N SER A 3 -20.92 -24.60 32.36
CA SER A 3 -21.40 -24.70 30.97
C SER A 3 -20.30 -25.30 30.08
N PRO A 4 -20.60 -26.25 29.18
CA PRO A 4 -19.58 -26.82 28.30
C PRO A 4 -19.13 -25.77 27.29
N ALA A 5 -17.84 -25.43 27.30
CA ALA A 5 -17.22 -24.64 26.26
C ALA A 5 -17.30 -25.42 24.94
N VAL A 6 -18.10 -24.94 24.00
CA VAL A 6 -18.17 -25.49 22.64
C VAL A 6 -16.84 -25.17 21.97
N ALA A 7 -16.01 -26.20 21.75
CA ALA A 7 -14.81 -26.07 20.94
C ALA A 7 -15.24 -25.72 19.51
N SER A 8 -14.92 -24.52 19.05
CA SER A 8 -15.12 -24.13 17.65
C SER A 8 -14.19 -24.98 16.77
N PRO A 9 -14.69 -25.62 15.70
CA PRO A 9 -13.82 -26.37 14.80
C PRO A 9 -12.78 -25.42 14.22
N ALA A 10 -11.50 -25.77 14.35
CA ALA A 10 -10.42 -25.00 13.77
C ALA A 10 -10.60 -24.97 12.24
N VAL A 11 -11.03 -23.83 11.69
CA VAL A 11 -11.14 -23.64 10.24
C VAL A 11 -9.72 -23.71 9.67
N PRO A 12 -9.40 -24.65 8.77
CA PRO A 12 -8.07 -24.70 8.17
C PRO A 12 -7.83 -23.40 7.40
N ILE A 13 -6.76 -22.68 7.76
CA ILE A 13 -6.36 -21.45 7.07
C ILE A 13 -5.95 -21.85 5.65
N ARG A 14 -6.79 -21.50 4.67
CA ARG A 14 -6.49 -21.70 3.26
C ARG A 14 -5.42 -20.69 2.86
N ARG A 15 -4.24 -21.19 2.47
CA ARG A 15 -3.20 -20.38 1.85
C ARG A 15 -3.58 -20.05 0.42
N LEU A 16 -3.48 -18.77 0.07
CA LEU A 16 -3.73 -18.24 -1.26
C LEU A 16 -2.54 -18.51 -2.17
N SER A 17 -2.83 -18.86 -3.43
CA SER A 17 -1.85 -18.85 -4.51
C SER A 17 -1.84 -17.50 -5.21
N PHE A 18 -0.84 -17.26 -6.06
CA PHE A 18 -0.81 -16.09 -6.92
C PHE A 18 -2.06 -15.99 -7.82
N GLU A 19 -2.51 -17.12 -8.38
CA GLU A 19 -3.71 -17.17 -9.22
C GLU A 19 -4.99 -16.83 -8.45
N ASP A 20 -5.08 -17.21 -7.17
CA ASP A 20 -6.19 -16.80 -6.31
C ASP A 20 -6.22 -15.28 -6.15
N VAL A 21 -5.07 -14.64 -5.93
CA VAL A 21 -4.97 -13.17 -5.81
C VAL A 21 -5.35 -12.48 -7.12
N LEU A 22 -4.87 -12.98 -8.27
CA LEU A 22 -5.27 -12.47 -9.57
C LEU A 22 -6.78 -12.63 -9.83
N ALA A 23 -7.37 -13.74 -9.40
CA ALA A 23 -8.81 -13.95 -9.51
C ALA A 23 -9.59 -12.95 -8.64
N MET A 24 -9.07 -12.60 -7.45
CA MET A 24 -9.66 -11.58 -6.58
C MET A 24 -9.65 -10.19 -7.21
N PHE A 25 -8.55 -9.78 -7.86
CA PHE A 25 -8.50 -8.53 -8.64
C PHE A 25 -9.52 -8.52 -9.78
N ARG A 26 -9.57 -9.59 -10.58
CA ARG A 26 -10.55 -9.72 -11.68
C ARG A 26 -12.00 -9.72 -11.20
N ALA A 27 -12.23 -10.18 -9.98
CA ALA A 27 -13.55 -10.19 -9.35
C ALA A 27 -13.86 -8.91 -8.56
N GLU A 28 -13.00 -7.89 -8.64
CA GLU A 28 -13.16 -6.59 -7.94
C GLU A 28 -13.25 -6.73 -6.40
N ILE A 29 -12.70 -7.82 -5.85
CA ILE A 29 -12.60 -8.04 -4.40
C ILE A 29 -11.41 -7.24 -3.83
N LEU A 30 -10.33 -7.14 -4.60
CA LEU A 30 -9.20 -6.27 -4.32
C LEU A 30 -9.25 -5.10 -5.30
N ASP A 31 -9.05 -3.89 -4.77
CA ASP A 31 -9.00 -2.66 -5.59
C ASP A 31 -7.65 -2.56 -6.30
N GLU A 32 -7.64 -2.10 -7.56
CA GLU A 32 -6.41 -2.01 -8.37
C GLU A 32 -5.36 -1.04 -7.81
N HIS A 33 -5.78 -0.11 -6.95
CA HIS A 33 -4.89 0.81 -6.23
C HIS A 33 -4.49 0.27 -4.85
N GLU A 34 -5.08 -0.83 -4.39
CA GLU A 34 -4.71 -1.47 -3.14
C GLU A 34 -3.36 -2.17 -3.28
N ARG A 35 -2.38 -1.73 -2.47
CA ARG A 35 -1.05 -2.32 -2.46
C ARG A 35 -1.04 -3.46 -1.46
N VAL A 36 -1.03 -4.69 -1.95
CA VAL A 36 -0.98 -5.91 -1.14
C VAL A 36 0.24 -6.76 -1.47
N GLU A 37 0.78 -7.46 -0.48
CA GLU A 37 1.85 -8.43 -0.64
C GLU A 37 1.34 -9.84 -0.31
N LEU A 38 1.64 -10.82 -1.17
CA LEU A 38 1.36 -12.22 -0.92
C LEU A 38 2.60 -12.88 -0.31
N ILE A 39 2.59 -13.12 1.00
CA ILE A 39 3.69 -13.73 1.73
C ILE A 39 3.22 -15.06 2.31
N GLU A 40 3.86 -16.16 1.92
CA GLU A 40 3.52 -17.53 2.37
C GLU A 40 2.04 -17.92 2.22
N GLY A 41 1.40 -17.36 1.20
CA GLY A 41 -0.02 -17.58 0.92
C GLY A 41 -0.98 -16.76 1.78
N VAL A 42 -0.50 -15.70 2.42
CA VAL A 42 -1.29 -14.74 3.20
C VAL A 42 -1.14 -13.37 2.58
N LEU A 43 -2.25 -12.65 2.41
CA LEU A 43 -2.26 -11.28 1.93
C LEU A 43 -1.99 -10.32 3.08
N TYR A 44 -0.99 -9.46 2.90
CA TYR A 44 -0.66 -8.37 3.79
C TYR A 44 -0.97 -7.05 3.11
N ALA A 45 -1.73 -6.19 3.78
CA ALA A 45 -1.87 -4.81 3.36
C ALA A 45 -0.51 -4.12 3.50
N MET A 46 -0.03 -3.54 2.42
CA MET A 46 1.21 -2.79 2.45
C MET A 46 0.89 -1.35 2.85
N ASN A 47 1.39 -0.94 4.02
CA ASN A 47 1.18 0.41 4.50
C ASN A 47 1.78 1.44 3.53
N PRO A 48 1.16 2.63 3.39
CA PRO A 48 1.69 3.68 2.56
C PRO A 48 3.11 4.04 3.01
N ILE A 49 3.98 4.18 2.02
CA ILE A 49 5.38 4.50 2.23
C ILE A 49 5.48 5.97 2.67
N GLY A 50 6.06 6.21 3.85
CA GLY A 50 6.34 7.57 4.32
C GLY A 50 7.51 8.23 3.58
N VAL A 51 7.56 9.57 3.60
CA VAL A 51 8.58 10.39 2.89
C VAL A 51 10.01 9.91 3.15
N GLY A 52 10.36 9.59 4.41
CA GLY A 52 11.71 9.12 4.75
C GLY A 52 12.08 7.78 4.10
N HIS A 53 11.13 6.87 3.90
CA HIS A 53 11.38 5.61 3.19
C HIS A 53 11.51 5.83 1.68
N GLU A 54 10.74 6.75 1.09
CA GLU A 54 10.90 7.10 -0.32
C GLU A 54 12.27 7.69 -0.62
N ASP A 55 12.75 8.59 0.24
CA ASP A 55 14.06 9.22 0.07
C ASP A 55 15.20 8.22 0.21
N ALA A 56 15.10 7.29 1.19
CA ALA A 56 16.05 6.19 1.33
C ALA A 56 16.07 5.29 0.09
N THR A 57 14.89 4.89 -0.39
CA THR A 57 14.74 4.06 -1.59
C THR A 57 15.32 4.75 -2.82
N ARG A 58 15.03 6.04 -3.01
CA ARG A 58 15.60 6.84 -4.10
C ARG A 58 17.11 6.88 -4.04
N TRP A 59 17.67 7.14 -2.87
CA TRP A 59 19.12 7.21 -2.71
C TRP A 59 19.75 5.87 -3.11
N LEU A 60 19.20 4.76 -2.64
CA LEU A 60 19.64 3.40 -3.00
C LEU A 60 19.54 3.14 -4.50
N VAL A 61 18.40 3.45 -5.11
CA VAL A 61 18.18 3.25 -6.56
C VAL A 61 19.19 4.05 -7.37
N ARG A 62 19.42 5.32 -7.02
CA ARG A 62 20.43 6.16 -7.70
C ARG A 62 21.84 5.64 -7.50
N TYR A 63 22.17 5.16 -6.30
CA TYR A 63 23.48 4.60 -5.99
C TYR A 63 23.77 3.38 -6.87
N PHE A 64 22.89 2.39 -6.87
CA PHE A 64 23.08 1.17 -7.66
C PHE A 64 22.99 1.40 -9.17
N ALA A 65 22.11 2.32 -9.62
CA ALA A 65 22.05 2.67 -11.04
C ALA A 65 23.37 3.27 -11.54
N ARG A 66 23.99 4.15 -10.76
CA ARG A 66 25.30 4.74 -11.10
C ARG A 66 26.40 3.68 -11.19
N GLU A 67 26.45 2.75 -10.24
CA GLU A 67 27.40 1.62 -10.29
C GLU A 67 27.17 0.72 -11.52
N ALA A 68 25.91 0.60 -11.96
CA ALA A 68 25.55 -0.14 -13.18
C ALA A 68 25.73 0.67 -14.48
N GLY A 69 26.18 1.93 -14.41
CA GLY A 69 26.32 2.81 -15.58
C GLY A 69 24.98 3.30 -16.18
N LEU A 70 23.91 3.27 -15.40
CA LEU A 70 22.56 3.68 -15.79
C LEU A 70 22.22 5.05 -15.24
N GLU A 71 21.53 5.87 -16.03
CA GLU A 71 20.87 7.08 -15.58
C GLU A 71 19.38 6.81 -15.35
N VAL A 72 18.88 7.13 -14.14
CA VAL A 72 17.51 6.82 -13.75
C VAL A 72 16.83 8.03 -13.11
N LYS A 73 15.56 8.24 -13.46
CA LYS A 73 14.67 9.20 -12.81
C LYS A 73 13.74 8.43 -11.87
N VAL A 74 13.74 8.80 -10.59
CA VAL A 74 12.90 8.19 -9.56
C VAL A 74 11.76 9.15 -9.24
N GLU A 75 10.53 8.79 -9.61
CA GLU A 75 9.33 9.58 -9.33
C GLU A 75 8.80 9.32 -7.92
N HIS A 76 8.29 10.36 -7.26
CA HIS A 76 7.71 10.26 -5.92
C HIS A 76 6.30 9.67 -5.99
N THR A 77 6.06 8.57 -5.26
CA THR A 77 4.71 8.00 -5.14
C THR A 77 3.89 8.77 -4.09
N PHE A 78 4.51 9.29 -3.04
CA PHE A 78 3.86 10.09 -1.99
C PHE A 78 3.33 11.42 -2.53
N LEU A 79 4.05 12.06 -3.44
CA LEU A 79 3.58 13.28 -4.09
C LEU A 79 2.41 13.02 -5.03
N THR A 80 2.41 11.91 -5.78
CA THR A 80 1.38 11.60 -6.77
C THR A 80 0.12 10.95 -6.18
N GLY A 81 0.25 10.12 -5.14
CA GLY A 81 -0.87 9.41 -4.54
C GLY A 81 -1.57 10.15 -3.39
N VAL A 82 -0.87 11.02 -2.65
CA VAL A 82 -1.40 11.67 -1.44
C VAL A 82 -1.55 13.18 -1.58
N LEU A 83 -0.55 13.87 -2.14
CA LEU A 83 -0.55 15.34 -2.22
C LEU A 83 -1.15 15.88 -3.52
N GLN A 84 -0.98 15.19 -4.65
CA GLN A 84 -1.51 15.63 -5.95
C GLN A 84 -3.05 15.78 -5.93
N PRO A 85 -3.85 14.84 -5.37
CA PRO A 85 -5.29 15.02 -5.25
C PRO A 85 -5.70 16.22 -4.36
N LEU A 86 -4.87 16.56 -3.37
CA LEU A 86 -5.08 17.71 -2.48
C LEU A 86 -4.72 19.04 -3.15
N LEU A 87 -3.73 19.04 -4.05
CA LEU A 87 -3.32 20.19 -4.85
C LEU A 87 -4.25 20.43 -6.04
N ASP A 88 -4.83 19.36 -6.60
CA ASP A 88 -5.83 19.40 -7.67
C ASP A 88 -7.25 19.70 -7.15
N ALA A 89 -7.44 19.68 -5.82
CA ALA A 89 -8.69 20.10 -5.21
C ALA A 89 -8.95 21.59 -5.50
N PRO A 90 -10.20 21.98 -5.81
CA PRO A 90 -10.53 23.37 -6.06
C PRO A 90 -10.19 24.23 -4.83
N PRO A 91 -9.73 25.50 -5.03
CA PRO A 91 -9.10 26.34 -4.00
C PRO A 91 -9.97 26.62 -2.76
N LEU A 92 -11.26 26.26 -2.80
CA LEU A 92 -12.19 26.36 -1.66
C LEU A 92 -11.92 25.33 -0.54
N ALA A 93 -11.16 24.27 -0.79
CA ALA A 93 -10.85 23.24 0.22
C ALA A 93 -9.67 23.61 1.15
N LEU A 94 -8.73 24.46 0.70
CA LEU A 94 -7.57 24.88 1.50
C LEU A 94 -7.91 25.96 2.55
N GLY A 95 -9.03 26.68 2.38
CA GLY A 95 -9.47 27.73 3.31
C GLY A 95 -9.97 27.23 4.67
N ALA A 96 -10.32 25.94 4.79
CA ALA A 96 -10.83 25.37 6.04
C ALA A 96 -9.73 24.99 7.05
N LEU A 97 -8.46 24.95 6.63
CA LEU A 97 -7.33 24.56 7.50
C LEU A 97 -6.58 25.76 8.12
N PHE A 98 -6.84 27.00 7.65
CA PHE A 98 -6.21 28.22 8.17
C PHE A 98 -7.22 29.34 8.48
N GLY A 99 -8.43 28.97 8.91
CA GLY A 99 -9.48 29.90 9.33
C GLY A 99 -9.41 30.24 10.83
N ARG A 100 -8.75 31.36 11.15
CA ARG A 100 -8.90 32.27 12.30
C ARG A 100 -9.64 31.78 13.57
N SER A 101 -8.95 31.84 14.70
CA SER A 101 -9.25 32.75 15.83
C SER A 101 -8.03 32.90 16.73
#